data_AF-A0A2W6DXZ8-F1
#
_entry.id   AF-A0A2W6DXZ8-F1
#
_cell.length_a   1.000
_cell.length_b   1.000
_cell.length_c   1.000
_cell.angle_alpha   90.00
_cell.angle_beta   90.00
_cell.angle_gamma   90.00
#
_symmetry.space_group_name_H-M   'P 1'
#
loop_
_entity.id
_entity.type
_entity.pdbx_description
1 polymer ?
#
loop_
_entity_poly.entity_id
_entity_poly.type
_entity_poly.pdbx_seq_one_letter_code
_entity_poly.pdbx_strand_id
1 'polypeptide(L)'
;MPRVQIYLPDDLHQAVKELELPISELSQHAVRVELRRRELAAAADRYLAELAVELGGPPTADELAAADAWIDAATVPPARRPR
;
A
#
# COMPACT_ATOMS: atom_id res chain seq x y z
N MET A 1 24.35 -20.54 2.02
CA MET A 1 23.87 -19.14 1.95
C MET A 1 24.95 -18.22 2.51
N PRO A 2 25.09 -16.99 2.00
CA PRO A 2 26.01 -16.00 2.58
C PRO A 2 25.57 -15.66 4.02
N ARG A 3 26.53 -15.53 4.93
CA ARG A 3 26.28 -15.11 6.31
C ARG A 3 26.34 -13.58 6.37
N VAL A 4 25.26 -12.97 6.85
CA VAL A 4 25.17 -11.52 7.05
C VAL A 4 25.04 -11.26 8.55
N GLN A 5 25.83 -10.33 9.07
CA GLN A 5 25.72 -9.86 10.44
C GLN A 5 25.00 -8.51 10.43
N ILE A 6 23.88 -8.43 11.15
CA ILE A 6 23.05 -7.23 11.25
C ILE A 6 22.97 -6.80 12.71
N TYR A 7 22.90 -5.49 12.92
CA TYR A 7 22.62 -4.93 14.25
C TYR A 7 21.13 -5.00 14.53
N LEU A 8 20.77 -5.47 15.72
CA LEU A 8 19.40 -5.52 16.20
C LEU A 8 19.30 -4.58 17.42
N PRO A 9 18.34 -3.64 17.43
CA PRO A 9 18.02 -2.85 18.61
C PRO A 9 17.80 -3.71 19.86
N ASP A 10 18.20 -3.18 21.02
CA ASP A 10 18.23 -3.95 22.27
C ASP A 10 16.84 -4.49 22.67
N ASP A 11 15.78 -3.71 22.45
CA ASP A 11 14.39 -4.09 22.70
C ASP A 11 13.97 -5.31 21.87
N LEU A 12 14.30 -5.30 20.57
CA LEU A 12 14.02 -6.43 19.67
C LEU A 12 14.87 -7.65 20.03
N HIS A 13 16.12 -7.45 20.44
CA HIS A 13 16.97 -8.55 20.89
C HIS A 13 16.42 -9.22 22.17
N GLN A 14 15.92 -8.44 23.13
CA GLN A 14 15.27 -9.02 24.32
C GLN A 14 14.00 -9.77 23.94
N ALA A 15 13.13 -9.19 23.12
CA ALA A 15 11.89 -9.83 22.69
C ALA A 15 12.15 -11.19 21.99
N VAL A 16 13.17 -11.26 21.14
CA VAL A 16 13.55 -12.51 20.45
C VAL A 16 14.05 -13.57 21.44
N LYS A 17 14.79 -13.16 22.47
CA LYS A 17 15.26 -14.07 23.52
C LYS A 17 14.12 -14.59 24.38
N GLU A 18 13.24 -13.70 24.84
CA GLU A 18 12.11 -14.06 25.70
C GLU A 18 11.12 -15.00 25.01
N LEU A 19 10.93 -14.83 23.70
CA LEU A 19 10.00 -15.62 22.89
C LEU A 19 10.69 -16.78 22.14
N GLU A 20 11.98 -16.99 22.34
CA GLU A 20 12.80 -18.04 21.70
C GLU A 20 12.65 -18.08 20.15
N LEU A 21 12.58 -16.91 19.52
CA LEU A 21 12.25 -16.82 18.09
C LEU A 21 13.46 -17.20 17.20
N PRO A 22 13.23 -17.93 16.09
CA PRO A 22 14.29 -18.27 15.13
C PRO A 22 14.67 -17.04 14.29
N ILE A 23 15.63 -16.24 14.77
CA ILE A 23 15.88 -14.90 14.21
C ILE A 23 16.28 -14.91 12.73
N SER A 24 17.01 -15.95 12.31
CA SER A 24 17.43 -16.12 10.92
C SER A 24 16.23 -16.33 10.00
N GLU A 25 15.28 -17.18 10.39
CA GLU A 25 14.08 -17.47 9.58
C GLU A 25 13.14 -16.27 9.55
N LEU A 26 12.96 -15.60 10.70
CA LEU A 26 12.16 -14.38 10.81
C LEU A 26 12.73 -13.28 9.92
N SER A 27 14.04 -13.07 9.96
CA SER A 27 14.72 -12.06 9.12
C SER A 27 14.59 -12.40 7.64
N GLN A 28 14.78 -13.67 7.26
CA GLN A 28 14.60 -14.07 5.86
C GLN A 28 13.16 -13.87 5.38
N HIS A 29 12.17 -14.19 6.21
CA HIS A 29 10.77 -13.97 5.89
C HIS A 29 10.46 -12.48 5.73
N ALA A 30 10.89 -11.64 6.68
CA ALA A 30 10.71 -10.20 6.62
C ALA A 30 11.34 -9.59 5.37
N VAL A 31 12.56 -10.00 5.01
CA VAL A 31 13.22 -9.56 3.77
C VAL A 31 12.42 -9.97 2.54
N ARG A 32 11.93 -11.21 2.47
CA ARG A 32 11.09 -11.66 1.34
C ARG A 32 9.79 -10.85 1.22
N VAL A 33 9.13 -10.57 2.34
CA VAL A 33 7.89 -9.77 2.37
C VAL A 33 8.15 -8.35 1.88
N GLU A 34 9.21 -7.70 2.37
CA GLU A 34 9.53 -6.33 1.97
C GLU A 34 9.96 -6.24 0.49
N LEU A 35 10.75 -7.20 0.01
CA LEU A 35 11.08 -7.28 -1.42
C LEU A 35 9.82 -7.42 -2.28
N ARG A 36 8.91 -8.33 -1.91
CA ARG A 36 7.66 -8.53 -2.63
C ARG A 36 6.78 -7.27 -2.62
N ARG A 37 6.69 -6.58 -1.48
CA ARG A 37 5.95 -5.33 -1.36
C ARG A 37 6.50 -4.27 -2.31
N ARG A 38 7.82 -4.12 -2.38
CA ARG A 38 8.48 -3.16 -3.28
C ARG A 38 8.27 -3.50 -4.75
N GLU A 39 8.35 -4.78 -5.12
CA GLU A 39 8.05 -5.24 -6.47
C GLU A 39 6.62 -4.88 -6.87
N LEU A 40 5.65 -5.13 -6.00
CA LEU A 40 4.24 -4.81 -6.25
C LEU A 40 3.99 -3.32 -6.35
N ALA A 41 4.60 -2.51 -5.47
CA ALA A 41 4.50 -1.05 -5.54
C ALA A 41 5.07 -0.53 -6.88
N ALA A 42 6.27 -0.99 -7.26
CA ALA A 42 6.86 -0.59 -8.53
C ALA A 42 6.05 -1.06 -9.75
N ALA A 43 5.38 -2.22 -9.66
CA ALA A 43 4.48 -2.69 -10.71
C ALA A 43 3.21 -1.83 -10.80
N ALA A 44 2.64 -1.43 -9.66
CA ALA A 44 1.50 -0.52 -9.61
C ALA A 44 1.86 0.86 -10.17
N ASP A 45 3.03 1.41 -9.81
CA ASP A 45 3.50 2.69 -10.33
C ASP A 45 3.64 2.67 -11.86
N ARG A 46 4.22 1.59 -12.43
CA ARG A 46 4.30 1.42 -13.89
C ARG A 46 2.93 1.34 -14.52
N TYR A 47 2.02 0.54 -13.95
CA TYR A 47 0.66 0.39 -14.47
C TYR A 47 -0.09 1.73 -14.47
N LEU A 48 0.00 2.49 -13.37
CA LEU A 48 -0.64 3.81 -13.28
C LEU A 48 -0.04 4.81 -14.27
N ALA A 49 1.28 4.75 -14.51
CA ALA A 49 1.92 5.59 -15.52
C ALA A 49 1.47 5.24 -16.94
N GLU A 50 1.38 3.95 -17.28
CA GLU A 50 0.85 3.48 -18.56
C GLU A 50 -0.60 3.91 -18.77
N LEU A 51 -1.44 3.75 -17.74
CA LEU A 51 -2.84 4.17 -17.77
C LEU A 51 -2.99 5.69 -17.92
N ALA A 52 -2.16 6.47 -17.22
CA ALA A 52 -2.16 7.92 -17.38
C ALA A 52 -1.82 8.32 -18.82
N VAL A 53 -0.86 7.65 -19.46
CA VAL A 53 -0.56 7.90 -20.88
C VAL A 53 -1.74 7.54 -21.78
N GLU A 54 -2.38 6.40 -21.55
CA GLU A 54 -3.55 5.96 -22.33
C GLU A 54 -4.72 6.95 -22.23
N LEU A 55 -4.95 7.52 -21.04
CA LEU A 55 -6.07 8.42 -20.77
C LEU A 55 -5.76 9.91 -21.03
N GLY A 56 -4.55 10.25 -21.48
CA GLY A 56 -4.16 11.62 -21.79
C GLY A 56 -3.62 12.43 -20.60
N GLY A 57 -3.29 11.78 -19.50
CA GLY A 57 -2.70 12.35 -18.29
C GLY A 57 -3.42 11.90 -17.02
N PRO A 58 -2.86 12.21 -15.83
CA PRO A 58 -3.63 12.10 -14.59
C PRO A 58 -4.81 13.09 -14.60
N PRO A 59 -5.92 12.77 -13.92
CA PRO A 59 -7.06 13.68 -13.81
C PRO A 59 -6.66 15.04 -13.24
N THR A 60 -7.25 16.09 -13.77
CA THR A 60 -7.13 17.45 -13.22
C THR A 60 -7.94 17.59 -11.93
N ALA A 61 -7.62 18.60 -11.13
CA ALA A 61 -8.36 18.90 -9.91
C ALA A 61 -9.85 19.20 -10.18
N ASP A 62 -10.15 19.85 -11.31
CA ASP A 62 -11.52 20.17 -11.70
C ASP A 62 -12.31 18.92 -12.10
N GLU A 63 -11.67 17.98 -12.81
CA GLU A 63 -12.28 16.68 -13.16
C GLU A 63 -12.53 15.83 -11.91
N LEU A 64 -11.62 15.84 -10.95
CA LEU A 64 -11.81 15.16 -9.66
C LEU A 64 -12.97 15.79 -8.87
N ALA A 65 -13.03 17.12 -8.79
CA ALA A 65 -14.13 17.82 -8.12
C ALA A 65 -15.49 17.54 -8.78
N ALA A 66 -15.53 17.45 -10.11
CA ALA A 66 -16.75 17.08 -10.84
C ALA A 66 -17.16 15.62 -10.57
N ALA A 67 -16.19 14.71 -10.47
CA ALA A 67 -16.45 13.31 -10.13
C ALA A 67 -17.00 13.17 -8.70
N ASP A 68 -16.43 13.87 -7.72
CA ASP A 68 -16.92 13.89 -6.34
C ASP A 68 -18.35 14.44 -6.26
N ALA A 69 -18.63 15.56 -6.92
CA ALA A 69 -19.97 16.14 -6.97
C ALA A 69 -21.00 15.19 -7.63
N TRP A 70 -20.58 14.41 -8.62
CA TRP A 70 -21.42 13.39 -9.24
C TRP A 70 -21.72 12.22 -8.28
N ILE A 71 -20.73 11.75 -7.52
CA ILE A 71 -20.90 10.71 -6.50
C ILE A 71 -21.88 11.19 -5.43
N ASP A 72 -21.72 12.41 -4.93
CA ASP A 72 -22.59 12.99 -3.93
C ASP A 72 -24.03 13.08 -4.44
N ALA A 73 -24.24 13.56 -5.67
CA ALA A 73 -25.56 13.61 -6.29
C ALA A 73 -26.19 12.21 -6.46
N ALA A 74 -25.39 11.18 -6.71
CA ALA A 74 -25.84 9.80 -6.86
C ALA A 74 -26.12 9.09 -5.52
N THR A 75 -25.53 9.55 -4.41
CA THR A 75 -25.69 8.94 -3.07
C THR A 75 -26.72 9.64 -2.18
N VAL A 76 -27.24 10.82 -2.57
CA VAL A 76 -28.39 11.44 -1.90
C VAL A 76 -29.66 10.58 -2.12
N PRO A 77 -30.29 10.03 -1.06
CA PRO A 77 -31.53 9.28 -1.21
C PRO A 77 -32.63 10.19 -1.77
N PRO A 78 -33.49 9.73 -2.69
CA PRO A 78 -34.56 10.56 -3.21
C PRO A 78 -35.47 11.00 -2.04
N ALA A 79 -35.63 12.31 -1.86
CA ALA A 79 -36.49 12.88 -0.85
C ALA A 79 -37.90 12.28 -0.98
N ARG A 80 -38.38 11.57 0.05
CA ARG A 80 -39.75 11.07 0.10
C ARG A 80 -40.69 12.27 0.00
N ARG A 81 -41.46 12.35 -1.09
CA ARG A 81 -42.54 13.34 -1.23
C ARG A 81 -43.50 13.21 -0.05
N PRO A 82 -43.87 14.31 0.64
CA PRO A 82 -44.96 14.27 1.59
C PRO A 82 -46.26 13.99 0.84
N ARG A 83 -47.09 13.12 1.44
CA ARG A 83 -48.43 12.73 0.97
C ARG A 83 -49.44 13.84 1.17
#